data_AF-A0A7Z9YXE5-F1
#
_entry.id   AF-A0A7Z9YXE5-F1
#
_cell.length_a   1.000
_cell.length_b   1.000
_cell.length_c   1.000
_cell.angle_alpha   90.00
_cell.angle_beta   90.00
_cell.angle_gamma   90.00
#
_symmetry.space_group_name_H-M   'P 1'
#
loop_
_entity.id
_entity.type
_entity.pdbx_description
1 polymer ?
#
loop_
_entity_poly.entity_id
_entity_poly.type
_entity_poly.pdbx_seq_one_letter_code
_entity_poly.pdbx_strand_id
1 'polypeptide(L)' 'ALPNSGGFPGWYPICPPRGSSVHRYYFLVIAQDDEIASAKNVEELANFLKKHAIAYGWSVIVYKR' A
#
# COMPACT_ATOMS: atom_id res chain seq x y z
N ALA A 1 -11.73 -3.10 6.05
CA ALA A 1 -10.42 -2.70 5.48
C ALA A 1 -9.37 -2.82 6.57
N LEU A 2 -8.19 -3.36 6.25
CA LEU A 2 -7.08 -3.44 7.21
C LEU A 2 -6.63 -2.02 7.60
N PRO A 3 -6.22 -1.79 8.87
CA PRO A 3 -5.71 -0.50 9.29
C PRO A 3 -4.36 -0.20 8.63
N ASN A 4 -4.13 1.07 8.29
CA ASN A 4 -2.83 1.57 7.85
C ASN A 4 -1.83 1.65 9.03
N SER A 5 -0.57 2.01 8.76
CA SER A 5 0.49 2.11 9.78
C SER A 5 0.22 3.16 10.88
N GLY A 6 -0.71 4.09 10.66
CA GLY A 6 -1.18 5.03 11.68
C GLY A 6 -2.32 4.50 12.56
N GLY A 7 -2.81 3.28 12.30
CA GLY A 7 -3.91 2.66 13.04
C GLY A 7 -5.30 2.99 12.52
N PHE A 8 -5.41 3.69 11.38
CA PHE A 8 -6.70 4.12 10.82
C PHE A 8 -7.13 3.23 9.65
N PRO A 9 -8.44 3.00 9.44
CA PRO A 9 -8.91 2.36 8.22
C PRO A 9 -8.71 3.28 7.00
N GLY A 10 -8.29 2.72 5.86
CA GLY A 10 -8.21 3.44 4.60
C GLY A 10 -6.98 4.36 4.46
N TRP A 11 -7.11 5.40 3.63
CA TRP A 11 -6.02 6.30 3.26
C TRP A 11 -5.64 7.25 4.42
N TYR A 12 -4.34 7.53 4.55
CA TYR A 12 -3.80 8.50 5.51
C TYR A 12 -2.94 9.56 4.81
N PRO A 13 -3.03 10.84 5.21
CA PRO A 13 -2.25 11.91 4.59
C PRO A 13 -0.75 11.72 4.69
N ILE A 14 -0.06 12.25 3.68
CA ILE A 14 1.41 12.31 3.62
C ILE A 14 1.93 13.29 4.67
N CYS A 15 2.83 12.83 5.53
CA CYS A 15 3.45 13.64 6.58
C CYS A 15 4.88 13.17 6.91
N PRO A 16 5.87 13.41 6.03
CA PRO A 16 7.25 13.09 6.35
C PRO A 16 7.77 14.00 7.48
N PRO A 17 8.73 13.51 8.30
CA PRO A 17 9.38 14.32 9.32
C PRO A 17 10.03 15.58 8.75
N ARG A 18 10.09 16.66 9.53
CA ARG A 18 10.84 17.86 9.14
C ARG A 18 12.33 17.53 9.06
N GLY A 19 13.01 18.03 8.03
CA GLY A 19 14.44 17.81 7.84
C GLY A 19 14.82 16.42 7.29
N SER A 20 13.86 15.54 7.00
CA SER A 20 14.15 14.28 6.32
C SER A 20 14.49 14.50 4.84
N SER A 21 15.03 13.47 4.21
CA SER A 21 15.21 13.42 2.75
C SER A 21 13.85 13.41 2.03
N VAL A 22 13.84 13.42 0.70
CA VAL A 22 12.60 13.30 -0.07
C VAL A 22 11.98 11.91 0.16
N HIS A 23 10.71 11.86 0.58
CA HIS A 23 9.96 10.63 0.68
C HIS A 23 9.33 10.29 -0.66
N ARG A 24 9.29 8.99 -1.00
CA ARG A 24 8.61 8.43 -2.18
C ARG A 24 7.41 7.62 -1.71
N TYR A 25 6.23 7.95 -2.19
CA TYR A 25 5.00 7.22 -1.90
C TYR A 25 4.55 6.48 -3.16
N TYR A 26 4.56 5.15 -3.09
CA TYR A 26 4.18 4.27 -4.18
C TYR A 26 2.68 3.94 -4.07
N PHE A 27 1.95 4.19 -5.14
CA PHE A 27 0.55 3.79 -5.32
C PHE A 27 0.53 2.64 -6.30
N LEU A 28 0.24 1.44 -5.81
CA LEU A 28 0.28 0.21 -6.59
C LEU A 28 -1.16 -0.23 -6.90
N VAL A 29 -1.41 -0.56 -8.16
CA VAL A 29 -2.63 -1.22 -8.64
C VAL A 29 -2.23 -2.62 -9.09
N ILE A 30 -2.91 -3.65 -8.58
CA ILE A 30 -2.61 -5.05 -8.86
C ILE A 30 -3.86 -5.70 -9.46
N ALA A 31 -3.72 -6.27 -10.66
CA ALA A 31 -4.73 -7.12 -11.27
C ALA A 31 -4.53 -8.56 -10.79
N GLN A 32 -5.62 -9.22 -10.37
CA GLN A 32 -5.57 -10.54 -9.74
C GLN A 32 -6.39 -11.57 -10.54
N ASP A 33 -5.98 -12.84 -10.46
CA ASP A 33 -6.71 -13.97 -11.06
C ASP A 33 -7.74 -14.62 -10.12
N ASP A 34 -7.77 -14.20 -8.86
CA ASP A 34 -8.64 -14.74 -7.82
C ASP A 34 -9.11 -13.65 -6.86
N GLU A 35 -10.23 -13.91 -6.18
CA GLU A 35 -10.80 -13.01 -5.18
C GLU A 35 -10.21 -13.28 -3.80
N ILE A 36 -9.78 -12.21 -3.11
CA ILE A 36 -9.24 -12.37 -1.76
C ILE A 36 -10.37 -12.58 -0.73
N ALA A 37 -10.36 -13.72 -0.05
CA ALA A 37 -11.14 -13.90 1.17
C ALA A 37 -10.63 -12.92 2.24
N SER A 38 -11.51 -12.36 3.07
CA SER A 38 -11.17 -11.30 4.05
C SER A 38 -9.84 -11.55 4.80
N ALA A 39 -8.76 -10.89 4.36
CA ALA A 39 -7.44 -11.01 4.97
C ALA A 39 -7.45 -10.47 6.41
N LYS A 40 -6.75 -11.14 7.32
CA LYS A 40 -6.70 -10.79 8.74
C LYS A 40 -5.65 -9.72 9.05
N ASN A 41 -4.59 -9.68 8.26
CA ASN A 41 -3.50 -8.71 8.41
C ASN A 41 -2.83 -8.38 7.06
N VAL A 42 -1.94 -7.39 7.08
CA VAL A 42 -1.26 -6.88 5.87
C VAL A 42 -0.33 -7.93 5.25
N GLU A 43 0.26 -8.81 6.06
CA GLU A 43 1.17 -9.85 5.58
C GLU A 43 0.41 -10.93 4.77
N GLU A 44 -0.76 -11.35 5.27
CA GLU A 44 -1.66 -12.27 4.57
C GLU A 44 -2.13 -11.68 3.24
N LEU A 45 -2.57 -10.41 3.25
CA LEU A 45 -2.92 -9.68 2.04
C LEU A 45 -1.75 -9.63 1.05
N ALA A 46 -0.54 -9.30 1.52
CA ALA A 46 0.65 -9.22 0.68
C ALA A 46 1.02 -10.57 0.05
N ASN A 47 0.91 -11.67 0.81
CA ASN A 47 1.19 -13.01 0.32
C ASN A 47 0.15 -13.46 -0.72
N PHE A 48 -1.12 -13.14 -0.51
CA PHE A 48 -2.18 -13.39 -1.51
C PHE A 48 -1.92 -12.59 -2.79
N LEU A 49 -1.68 -11.28 -2.67
CA LEU A 49 -1.40 -10.40 -3.82
C LEU A 49 -0.19 -10.90 -4.62
N LYS A 50 0.89 -11.33 -3.96
CA LYS A 50 2.09 -11.87 -4.63
C LYS A 50 1.81 -13.16 -5.39
N LYS A 51 0.96 -14.04 -4.85
CA LYS A 51 0.65 -15.34 -5.46
C LYS A 51 -0.29 -15.21 -6.65
N HIS A 52 -1.25 -14.28 -6.58
CA HIS A 52 -2.37 -14.16 -7.52
C HIS A 52 -2.24 -12.96 -8.47
N ALA A 53 -1.12 -12.23 -8.46
CA ALA A 53 -0.92 -11.09 -9.35
C ALA A 53 -0.72 -11.54 -10.80
N ILE A 54 -1.59 -11.08 -11.70
CA ILE A 54 -1.43 -11.21 -13.16
C ILE A 54 -0.58 -10.05 -13.71
N ALA A 55 -0.87 -8.83 -13.24
CA ALA A 55 -0.22 -7.62 -13.66
C ALA A 55 -0.21 -6.59 -12.53
N TYR A 56 0.71 -5.64 -12.59
CA TYR A 56 0.73 -4.50 -11.69
C TYR A 56 1.13 -3.23 -12.43
N GLY A 57 0.57 -2.11 -11.99
CA GLY A 57 0.94 -0.77 -12.41
C GLY A 57 1.18 0.08 -11.18
N TRP A 58 2.07 1.06 -11.28
CA TRP A 58 2.36 1.94 -10.15
C TRP A 58 2.50 3.39 -10.58
N SER A 59 2.16 4.28 -9.65
CA SER A 59 2.51 5.69 -9.70
C SER A 59 3.31 6.05 -8.46
N VAL A 60 4.26 6.96 -8.59
CA VAL A 60 5.06 7.47 -7.48
C VAL A 60 4.86 8.97 -7.40
N ILE A 61 4.57 9.43 -6.19
CA ILE A 61 4.65 10.83 -5.83
C ILE A 61 5.79 11.03 -4.84
N VAL A 62 6.45 12.18 -4.96
CA VAL A 62 7.52 12.60 -4.06
C VAL A 62 7.06 13.76 -3.21
N TYR A 63 7.44 13.76 -1.94
CA TYR A 63 7.13 14.88 -1.05
C TYR A 63 8.24 15.05 -0.01
N LYS A 64 8.52 16.32 0.32
CA LYS A 64 9.44 16.73 1.38
C LYS A 64 8.77 17.89 2.12
N ARG A 65 8.90 17.88 3.45
CA ARG A 65 8.37 18.92 4.33
C ARG A 65 9.38 20.02 4.58
#